data_AF-A0A971SB22-F1
#
_entry.id   AF-A0A971SB22-F1
#
_cell.length_a   1.000
_cell.length_b   1.000
_cell.length_c   1.000
_cell.angle_alpha   90.00
_cell.angle_beta   90.00
_cell.angle_gamma   90.00
#
_symmetry.space_group_name_H-M   'P 1'
#
loop_
_entity.id
_entity.type
_entity.pdbx_description
1 polymer ?
#
loop_
_entity_poly.entity_id
_entity_poly.type
_entity_poly.pdbx_seq_one_letter_code
_entity_poly.pdbx_strand_id
1 'polypeptide(L)'
;ADSRRRHYGISHHSLTILDLANNPAILGLAEEMPADHLNVVKELIKKHNLLGRHQWYLVKDTDCLKVFEEFNIQTTTMGRGIKDDPWFFRHTIITGILAALARTNQLDTLTKITE
;
A
#
# COMPACT_ATOMS: atom_id res chain seq x y z
N ALA A 1 4.22 -14.12 -1.08
CA ALA A 1 5.17 -13.39 -0.19
C ALA A 1 5.98 -14.38 0.66
N ASP A 2 7.15 -13.95 1.18
CA ASP A 2 8.01 -14.76 2.07
C ASP A 2 7.26 -15.17 3.36
N SER A 3 7.35 -16.45 3.74
CA SER A 3 6.61 -17.01 4.88
C SER A 3 7.18 -16.62 6.25
N ARG A 4 8.37 -16.01 6.29
CA ARG A 4 9.00 -15.60 7.55
C ARG A 4 8.29 -14.40 8.13
N ARG A 5 7.85 -14.51 9.38
CA ARG A 5 7.04 -13.48 10.08
C ARG A 5 7.60 -12.05 10.02
N ARG A 6 8.93 -11.91 10.04
CA ARG A 6 9.62 -10.60 9.95
C ARG A 6 9.52 -9.92 8.58
N HIS A 7 9.03 -10.61 7.55
CA HIS A 7 8.85 -10.09 6.20
C HIS A 7 7.38 -9.79 5.88
N TYR A 8 6.47 -9.87 6.87
CA TYR A 8 5.09 -9.43 6.72
C TYR A 8 4.94 -7.93 6.98
N GLY A 9 4.01 -7.32 6.24
CA GLY A 9 3.68 -5.90 6.37
C GLY A 9 4.54 -5.01 5.48
N ILE A 10 5.07 -3.92 6.05
CA ILE A 10 5.84 -2.92 5.32
C ILE A 10 7.33 -3.28 5.38
N SER A 11 8.03 -3.18 4.25
CA SER A 11 9.47 -3.46 4.19
C SER A 11 10.27 -2.51 5.09
N HIS A 12 11.38 -2.97 5.65
CA HIS A 12 12.27 -2.14 6.47
C HIS A 12 12.74 -0.88 5.72
N HIS A 13 13.08 -1.00 4.44
CA HIS A 13 13.50 0.15 3.63
C HIS A 13 12.37 1.17 3.44
N SER A 14 11.14 0.72 3.22
CA SER A 14 9.99 1.62 3.12
C SER A 14 9.74 2.35 4.44
N LEU A 15 9.83 1.67 5.57
CA LEU A 15 9.72 2.30 6.89
C LEU A 15 10.82 3.35 7.11
N THR A 16 12.07 3.05 6.76
CA THR A 16 13.18 4.02 6.84
C THR A 16 12.93 5.24 5.97
N ILE A 17 12.47 5.06 4.72
CA ILE A 17 12.22 6.18 3.81
C ILE A 17 11.09 7.08 4.35
N LEU A 18 10.01 6.48 4.86
CA LEU A 18 8.91 7.21 5.47
C LEU A 18 9.37 7.98 6.71
N ASP A 19 10.17 7.36 7.56
CA ASP A 19 10.74 8.01 8.74
C ASP A 19 11.70 9.17 8.41
N LEU A 20 12.40 9.10 7.28
CA LEU A 20 13.30 10.17 6.82
C LEU A 20 12.59 11.23 5.96
N ALA A 21 11.34 11.01 5.55
CA ALA A 21 10.62 11.93 4.71
C ALA A 21 10.29 13.24 5.47
N ASN A 22 10.77 14.36 4.94
CA ASN A 22 10.52 15.70 5.50
C ASN A 22 9.08 16.20 5.24
N ASN A 23 8.45 15.75 4.16
CA ASN A 23 7.07 16.09 3.83
C ASN A 23 6.15 14.89 4.03
N PRO A 24 4.91 15.11 4.50
CA PRO A 24 3.93 14.03 4.60
C PRO A 24 3.69 13.36 3.25
N ALA A 25 3.95 12.05 3.19
CA ALA A 25 3.56 11.22 2.06
C ALA A 25 2.05 10.91 2.12
N ILE A 26 1.46 10.67 0.95
CA ILE A 26 0.09 10.15 0.80
C ILE A 26 0.22 8.66 0.47
N LEU A 27 -0.35 7.81 1.31
CA LEU A 27 -0.23 6.36 1.22
C LEU A 27 -1.60 5.68 1.24
N GLY A 28 -1.70 4.57 0.51
CA GLY A 28 -2.92 3.79 0.40
C GLY A 28 -2.72 2.34 0.83
N LEU A 29 -3.68 1.82 1.57
CA LEU A 29 -3.82 0.40 1.87
C LEU A 29 -5.10 -0.12 1.22
N ALA A 30 -5.07 -1.36 0.73
CA ALA A 30 -6.25 -1.98 0.13
C ALA A 30 -7.32 -2.21 1.20
N GLU A 31 -8.57 -1.82 0.92
CA GLU A 31 -9.72 -2.14 1.78
C GLU A 31 -9.94 -3.65 1.92
N GLU A 32 -9.63 -4.40 0.87
CA GLU A 32 -9.82 -5.85 0.78
C GLU A 32 -8.71 -6.65 1.45
N MET A 33 -7.72 -5.98 2.07
CA MET A 33 -6.63 -6.66 2.77
C MET A 33 -7.20 -7.48 3.95
N PRO A 34 -6.81 -8.77 4.10
CA PRO A 34 -7.25 -9.59 5.22
C PRO A 34 -6.95 -8.91 6.55
N ALA A 35 -7.88 -9.00 7.50
CA ALA A 35 -7.81 -8.30 8.79
C ALA A 35 -6.46 -8.54 9.51
N ASP A 36 -5.96 -9.77 9.52
CA ASP A 36 -4.67 -10.10 10.15
C ASP A 36 -3.49 -9.37 9.49
N HIS A 37 -3.50 -9.23 8.17
CA HIS A 37 -2.45 -8.51 7.43
C HIS A 37 -2.56 -7.01 7.67
N LEU A 38 -3.78 -6.47 7.62
CA LEU A 38 -4.03 -5.06 7.88
C LEU A 38 -3.63 -4.68 9.31
N ASN A 39 -3.91 -5.54 10.30
CA ASN A 39 -3.50 -5.35 11.68
C ASN A 39 -1.98 -5.30 11.82
N VAL A 40 -1.24 -6.22 11.19
CA VAL A 40 0.24 -6.18 11.18
C VAL A 40 0.75 -4.86 10.59
N VAL A 41 0.16 -4.39 9.49
CA VAL A 41 0.54 -3.11 8.87
C VAL A 41 0.23 -1.93 9.79
N LYS A 42 -0.96 -1.87 10.40
CA LYS A 42 -1.35 -0.82 11.35
C LYS A 42 -0.42 -0.78 12.57
N GLU A 43 -0.06 -1.93 13.13
CA GLU A 43 0.90 -2.01 14.23
C GLU A 43 2.29 -1.48 13.84
N LEU A 44 2.77 -1.77 12.62
CA LEU A 44 4.03 -1.21 12.12
C LEU A 44 3.95 0.32 11.95
N ILE A 45 2.86 0.83 11.37
CA ILE A 45 2.64 2.28 11.20
C ILE A 45 2.65 2.98 12.56
N LYS A 46 1.95 2.41 13.55
CA LYS A 46 1.89 2.95 14.91
C LYS A 46 3.25 2.88 15.61
N LYS A 47 3.92 1.73 15.58
CA LYS A 47 5.25 1.53 16.19
C LYS A 47 6.30 2.51 15.68
N HIS A 48 6.21 2.90 14.40
CA HIS A 48 7.14 3.84 13.77
C HIS A 48 6.63 5.30 13.76
N ASN A 49 5.57 5.62 14.51
CA ASN A 49 4.96 6.95 14.57
C ASN A 49 4.61 7.54 13.19
N LEU A 50 4.28 6.69 12.22
CA LEU A 50 4.03 7.09 10.83
C LEU A 50 2.61 7.61 10.60
N LEU A 51 1.68 7.33 11.52
CA LEU A 51 0.28 7.74 11.37
C LEU A 51 0.10 9.25 11.45
N GLY A 52 0.83 9.92 12.36
CA GLY A 52 0.80 11.38 12.50
C GLY A 52 1.69 12.13 11.51
N ARG A 53 2.65 11.43 10.87
CA ARG A 53 3.62 12.03 9.95
C ARG A 53 3.19 11.98 8.48
N HIS A 54 2.28 11.07 8.14
CA HIS A 54 1.85 10.81 6.77
C HIS A 54 0.32 10.68 6.70
N GLN A 55 -0.22 10.77 5.50
CA GLN A 55 -1.65 10.63 5.28
C GLN A 55 -1.93 9.23 4.75
N TRP A 56 -2.70 8.46 5.52
CA TRP A 56 -3.00 7.08 5.21
C TRP A 56 -4.48 6.94 4.84
N TYR A 57 -4.75 6.26 3.73
CA TYR A 57 -6.09 6.05 3.22
C TYR A 57 -6.35 4.57 2.98
N LEU A 58 -7.57 4.13 3.23
CA LEU A 58 -8.08 2.89 2.69
C LEU A 58 -8.61 3.17 1.28
N VAL A 59 -8.23 2.31 0.35
CA VAL A 59 -8.54 2.44 -1.06
C VAL A 59 -9.09 1.11 -1.55
N LYS A 60 -10.26 1.16 -2.16
CA LYS A 60 -10.85 0.01 -2.84
C LYS A 60 -9.98 -0.40 -4.03
N ASP A 61 -9.55 -1.65 -4.06
CA ASP A 61 -8.76 -2.18 -5.16
C ASP A 61 -9.63 -2.35 -6.42
N THR A 62 -9.16 -1.81 -7.53
CA THR A 62 -9.75 -2.06 -8.85
C THR A 62 -9.04 -3.26 -9.45
N ASP A 63 -9.60 -4.46 -9.25
CA ASP A 63 -9.16 -5.76 -9.77
C ASP A 63 -7.78 -5.75 -10.47
N CYS A 64 -6.73 -5.70 -9.66
CA CYS A 64 -5.36 -5.50 -10.13
C CYS A 64 -4.93 -6.52 -11.21
N LEU A 65 -5.41 -7.77 -11.11
CA LEU A 65 -5.13 -8.80 -12.11
C LEU A 65 -5.71 -8.42 -13.46
N LYS A 66 -6.96 -7.98 -13.50
CA LYS A 66 -7.62 -7.56 -14.74
C LYS A 66 -6.91 -6.37 -15.38
N VAL A 67 -6.46 -5.39 -14.60
CA VAL A 67 -5.70 -4.25 -15.11
C VAL A 67 -4.38 -4.73 -15.74
N PHE A 68 -3.65 -5.61 -15.06
CA PHE A 68 -2.40 -6.14 -15.61
C PHE A 68 -2.62 -6.94 -16.89
N GLU A 69 -3.71 -7.72 -16.97
CA GLU A 69 -4.07 -8.47 -18.18
C GLU A 69 -4.48 -7.55 -19.34
N GLU A 70 -5.36 -6.57 -19.08
CA GLU A 70 -5.87 -5.62 -20.09
C GLU A 70 -4.74 -4.82 -20.76
N PHE A 71 -3.78 -4.37 -19.95
CA PHE A 71 -2.62 -3.60 -20.44
C PHE A 71 -1.40 -4.48 -20.80
N ASN A 72 -1.54 -5.81 -20.75
CA ASN A 72 -0.46 -6.77 -20.99
C ASN A 72 0.83 -6.46 -20.19
N ILE A 73 0.68 -6.12 -18.91
CA ILE A 73 1.78 -5.78 -18.01
C ILE A 73 2.43 -7.06 -17.51
N GLN A 74 3.60 -7.38 -18.05
CA GLN A 74 4.43 -8.51 -17.64
C GLN A 74 5.60 -8.00 -16.79
N THR A 75 5.48 -8.07 -15.47
CA THR A 75 6.52 -7.62 -14.55
C THR A 75 6.72 -8.58 -13.37
N THR A 76 7.95 -8.63 -12.88
CA THR A 76 8.31 -9.42 -11.71
C THR A 76 9.22 -8.60 -10.81
N THR A 77 9.22 -8.92 -9.51
CA THR A 77 10.17 -8.38 -8.55
C THR A 77 10.66 -9.51 -7.66
N MET A 78 11.96 -9.56 -7.39
CA MET A 78 12.56 -10.60 -6.55
C MET A 78 12.14 -12.03 -6.99
N GLY A 79 12.05 -12.27 -8.30
CA GLY A 79 11.64 -13.55 -8.88
C GLY A 79 10.16 -13.92 -8.68
N ARG A 80 9.31 -12.97 -8.25
CA ARG A 80 7.88 -13.16 -7.99
C ARG A 80 7.04 -12.30 -8.90
N GLY A 81 5.95 -12.86 -9.42
CA GLY A 81 4.91 -12.15 -10.18
C GLY A 81 3.67 -11.86 -9.34
N ILE A 82 2.65 -11.30 -9.98
CA ILE A 82 1.37 -10.91 -9.35
C ILE A 82 0.64 -12.07 -8.65
N LYS A 83 0.81 -13.30 -9.15
CA LYS A 83 0.23 -14.50 -8.53
C LYS A 83 0.97 -14.95 -7.27
N ASP A 84 2.27 -14.65 -7.17
CA ASP A 84 3.12 -15.04 -6.04
C ASP A 84 3.07 -14.03 -4.89
N ASP A 85 2.85 -12.75 -5.21
CA ASP A 85 2.81 -11.66 -4.24
C ASP A 85 1.75 -10.59 -4.56
N PRO A 86 0.46 -10.94 -4.52
CA PRO A 86 -0.61 -10.08 -5.03
C PRO A 86 -0.69 -8.73 -4.32
N TRP A 87 -0.40 -8.65 -3.01
CA TRP A 87 -0.46 -7.40 -2.26
C TRP A 87 0.61 -6.40 -2.66
N PHE A 88 1.80 -6.88 -3.03
CA PHE A 88 2.86 -6.01 -3.55
C PHE A 88 2.40 -5.29 -4.84
N PHE A 89 1.83 -6.05 -5.79
CA PHE A 89 1.40 -5.49 -7.06
C PHE A 89 0.08 -4.70 -6.96
N ARG A 90 -0.87 -5.11 -6.10
CA ARG A 90 -2.08 -4.32 -5.81
C ARG A 90 -1.74 -2.92 -5.30
N HIS A 91 -0.65 -2.77 -4.54
CA HIS A 91 -0.21 -1.46 -4.04
C HIS A 91 0.15 -0.48 -5.17
N THR A 92 0.64 -0.96 -6.32
CA THR A 92 0.96 -0.08 -7.46
C THR A 92 -0.29 0.53 -8.07
N ILE A 93 -1.37 -0.26 -8.18
CA ILE A 93 -2.67 0.22 -8.67
C ILE A 93 -3.28 1.21 -7.69
N ILE A 94 -3.27 0.89 -6.40
CA ILE A 94 -3.76 1.77 -5.32
C ILE A 94 -3.04 3.12 -5.34
N THR A 95 -1.72 3.11 -5.55
CA THR A 95 -0.93 4.34 -5.66
C THR A 95 -1.34 5.16 -6.88
N GLY A 96 -1.65 4.52 -8.02
CA GLY A 96 -2.19 5.19 -9.20
C GLY A 96 -3.54 5.87 -8.94
N ILE A 97 -4.47 5.17 -8.28
CA ILE A 97 -5.77 5.72 -7.87
C ILE A 97 -5.59 6.93 -6.96
N LEU A 98 -4.72 6.80 -5.95
CA LEU A 98 -4.42 7.91 -5.03
C LEU A 98 -3.84 9.12 -5.74
N ALA A 99 -2.90 8.91 -6.66
CA ALA A 99 -2.30 10.00 -7.41
C ALA A 99 -3.35 10.74 -8.25
N ALA A 100 -4.28 10.01 -8.87
CA ALA A 100 -5.39 10.60 -9.62
C ALA A 100 -6.32 11.43 -8.71
N LEU A 101 -6.75 10.87 -7.58
CA LEU A 101 -7.62 11.56 -6.61
C LEU A 101 -6.93 12.77 -5.96
N ALA A 102 -5.65 12.66 -5.64
CA ALA A 102 -4.86 13.78 -5.14
C ALA A 102 -4.79 14.91 -6.18
N ARG A 103 -4.60 14.58 -7.46
CA ARG A 103 -4.54 15.56 -8.55
C ARG A 103 -5.86 16.30 -8.75
N THR A 104 -6.99 15.66 -8.47
CA THR A 104 -8.35 16.21 -8.59
C THR A 104 -8.92 16.76 -7.29
N ASN A 105 -8.15 16.77 -6.18
CA ASN A 105 -8.59 17.18 -4.84
C ASN A 105 -9.78 16.37 -4.30
N GLN A 106 -9.78 15.05 -4.50
CA GLN A 106 -10.86 14.14 -4.10
C GLN A 106 -10.42 13.09 -3.07
N LEU A 107 -9.33 13.33 -2.33
CA LEU A 107 -8.85 12.39 -1.30
C LEU A 107 -9.81 12.26 -0.11
N ASP A 108 -10.64 13.27 0.12
CA ASP A 108 -11.70 13.29 1.13
C ASP A 108 -12.82 12.29 0.85
N THR A 109 -12.91 11.77 -0.38
CA THR A 109 -13.82 10.69 -0.75
C THR A 109 -13.39 9.32 -0.20
N LEU A 110 -12.13 9.19 0.24
CA LEU A 110 -11.57 7.95 0.78
C LEU A 110 -11.67 7.91 2.30
N THR A 111 -11.71 6.69 2.85
CA THR A 111 -11.64 6.50 4.29
C THR A 111 -10.20 6.75 4.77
N LYS A 112 -10.00 7.87 5.49
CA LYS A 112 -8.72 8.17 6.11
C LYS A 112 -8.49 7.28 7.34
N ILE A 113 -7.33 6.65 7.43
CA ILE A 113 -6.92 5.90 8.62
C ILE A 113 -6.52 6.92 9.69
N THR A 114 -7.20 6.85 10.82
CA THR A 114 -6.96 7.70 12.01
C THR A 114 -6.66 6.80 13.21
N GLU A 115 -6.14 7.40 14.29
CA GLU A 115 -5.74 6.72 15.53
C GLU A 115 -6.86 5.89 16.17
#